data_AF-A0A392NNB3-F1
#
_entry.id   AF-A0A392NNB3-F1
#
_cell.length_a   1.000
_cell.length_b   1.000
_cell.length_c   1.000
_cell.angle_alpha   90.00
_cell.angle_beta   90.00
_cell.angle_gamma   90.00
#
_symmetry.space_group_name_H-M   'P 1'
#
loop_
_entity.id
_entity.type
_entity.pdbx_description
1 polymer ?
#
loop_
_entity_poly.entity_id
_entity_poly.type
_entity_poly.pdbx_seq_one_letter_code
_entity_poly.pdbx_strand_id
1 'polypeptide(L)'
;VEVPSCFVGLVLENCELPCANHGHVILGDPSPVLFYPISSTEVRCLVDVPGQKVPSISNGEMAMYLKTVVAPQVPPEIHDAFIAAVDKGNIRTMPNRSMPAAPYPTPGALLMGDAFNMRHPLTGGGMTVALSDIVVLRNLLKPLRDLNDAPSLCKYLESFYTLRKVMT
;
A
#
# COMPACT_ATOMS: atom_id res chain seq x y z
N VAL A 1 -1.32 -12.29 -10.85
CA VAL A 1 -1.44 -11.40 -9.67
C VAL A 1 -1.68 -12.28 -8.47
N GLU A 2 -0.80 -12.19 -7.48
CA GLU A 2 -0.92 -12.95 -6.24
C GLU A 2 -1.54 -12.07 -5.15
N VAL A 3 -2.31 -12.67 -4.24
CA VAL A 3 -2.90 -11.97 -3.08
C VAL A 3 -2.43 -12.70 -1.81
N PRO A 4 -1.23 -12.39 -1.30
CA PRO A 4 -0.67 -13.04 -0.11
C PRO A 4 -1.46 -12.74 1.17
N SER A 5 -2.00 -11.53 1.30
CA SER A 5 -2.67 -11.07 2.52
C SER A 5 -3.67 -9.94 2.22
N CYS A 6 -4.31 -9.43 3.25
CA CYS A 6 -5.24 -8.32 3.18
C CYS A 6 -4.96 -7.35 4.33
N PHE A 7 -4.90 -6.06 4.02
CA PHE A 7 -4.85 -5.03 5.05
C PHE A 7 -6.25 -4.71 5.55
N VAL A 8 -6.40 -4.71 6.87
CA VAL A 8 -7.59 -4.22 7.58
C VAL A 8 -7.26 -2.85 8.14
N GLY A 9 -7.93 -1.82 7.61
CA GLY A 9 -7.72 -0.44 7.96
C GLY A 9 -8.73 0.09 8.98
N LEU A 10 -8.23 0.78 9.98
CA LEU A 10 -8.98 1.52 10.99
C LEU A 10 -8.50 2.98 11.05
N VAL A 11 -9.31 3.85 11.64
CA VAL A 11 -8.90 5.21 12.04
C VAL A 11 -9.11 5.31 13.54
N LEU A 12 -8.02 5.56 14.26
CA LEU A 12 -8.05 5.82 15.69
C LEU A 12 -8.12 7.32 15.89
N GLU A 13 -8.99 7.76 16.80
CA GLU A 13 -9.22 9.16 17.12
C GLU A 13 -8.72 9.43 18.55
N ASN A 14 -8.16 10.62 18.78
CA ASN A 14 -7.78 11.09 20.12
C ASN A 14 -6.76 10.20 20.87
N CYS A 15 -5.77 9.64 20.15
CA CYS A 15 -4.66 8.92 20.76
C CYS A 15 -3.31 9.50 20.33
N GLU A 16 -2.32 9.41 21.22
CA GLU A 16 -0.94 9.76 20.92
C GLU A 16 -0.12 8.49 20.72
N LEU A 17 0.70 8.49 19.67
CA LEU A 17 1.65 7.39 19.44
C LEU A 17 2.87 7.55 20.36
N PRO A 18 3.53 6.45 20.76
CA PRO A 18 4.65 6.48 21.72
C PRO A 18 5.80 7.42 21.33
N CYS A 19 6.02 7.63 20.02
CA CYS A 19 7.03 8.54 19.50
C CYS A 19 6.40 9.51 18.49
N ALA A 20 6.37 10.79 18.82
CA ALA A 20 5.85 11.82 17.91
C ALA A 20 6.61 11.81 16.56
N ASN A 21 5.90 12.06 15.46
CA ASN A 21 6.42 12.13 14.09
C ASN A 21 7.05 10.83 13.54
N HIS A 22 6.79 9.68 14.16
CA HIS A 22 7.25 8.39 13.68
C HIS A 22 6.06 7.52 13.29
N GLY A 23 6.23 6.71 12.23
CA GLY A 23 5.37 5.55 12.00
C GLY A 23 5.84 4.40 12.87
N HIS A 24 4.90 3.60 13.38
CA HIS A 24 5.16 2.47 14.25
C HIS A 24 4.81 1.19 13.52
N VAL A 25 5.70 0.21 13.63
CA VAL A 25 5.48 -1.16 13.14
C VAL A 25 5.53 -2.07 14.36
N ILE A 26 4.41 -2.71 14.65
CA ILE A 26 4.34 -3.76 15.67
C ILE A 26 4.57 -5.09 14.98
N LEU A 27 5.57 -5.83 15.46
CA LEU A 27 5.82 -7.20 15.04
C LEU A 27 4.90 -8.13 15.84
N GLY A 28 3.64 -8.22 15.42
CA GLY A 28 2.66 -9.12 16.02
C GLY A 28 2.69 -10.53 15.40
N ASP A 29 2.06 -11.47 16.10
CA ASP A 29 1.78 -12.83 15.63
C ASP A 29 0.30 -12.93 15.20
N PRO A 30 -0.04 -13.36 13.98
CA PRO A 30 0.84 -13.91 12.93
C PRO A 30 1.47 -12.87 11.98
N SER A 31 1.05 -11.62 12.06
CA SER A 31 1.36 -10.59 11.05
C SER A 31 1.58 -9.21 11.67
N PRO A 32 2.30 -8.31 11.00
CA PRO A 32 2.61 -6.98 11.52
C PRO A 32 1.39 -6.04 11.53
N VAL A 33 1.45 -5.05 12.41
CA VAL A 33 0.47 -3.95 12.48
C VAL A 33 1.20 -2.62 12.31
N LEU A 34 0.68 -1.75 11.44
CA LEU A 34 1.22 -0.42 11.19
C LEU A 34 0.35 0.64 11.85
N PHE A 35 1.01 1.64 12.44
CA PHE A 35 0.38 2.88 12.90
C PHE A 35 1.12 4.09 12.37
N TYR A 36 0.39 5.10 11.91
CA TYR A 36 0.98 6.38 11.56
C TYR A 36 -0.07 7.51 11.61
N PRO A 37 0.31 8.71 12.04
CA PRO A 37 -0.60 9.85 12.04
C PRO A 37 -0.96 10.24 10.60
N ILE A 38 -2.23 10.51 10.35
CA ILE A 38 -2.73 11.01 9.04
C ILE A 38 -3.31 12.41 9.13
N SER A 39 -3.61 12.88 10.35
CA SER A 39 -3.99 14.25 10.65
C SER A 39 -3.55 14.60 12.08
N SER A 40 -3.87 15.81 12.54
CA SER A 40 -3.59 16.23 13.93
C SER A 40 -4.41 15.49 14.99
N THR A 41 -5.46 14.76 14.58
CA THR A 41 -6.40 14.09 15.50
C THR A 41 -6.62 12.61 15.17
N GLU A 42 -6.09 12.14 14.03
CA GLU A 42 -6.35 10.80 13.53
C GLU A 42 -5.06 10.03 13.26
N VAL A 43 -5.06 8.77 13.70
CA VAL A 43 -4.00 7.79 13.44
C VAL A 43 -4.56 6.68 12.57
N ARG A 44 -3.90 6.41 11.45
CA ARG A 44 -4.19 5.24 10.63
C ARG A 44 -3.62 4.00 11.31
N CYS A 45 -4.44 2.97 11.45
CA CYS A 45 -3.99 1.63 11.79
C CYS A 45 -4.23 0.70 10.59
N LEU A 46 -3.23 -0.10 10.24
CA LEU A 46 -3.33 -1.17 9.24
C LEU A 46 -2.86 -2.49 9.86
N VAL A 47 -3.77 -3.44 9.99
CA VAL A 47 -3.47 -4.80 10.43
C VAL A 47 -3.30 -5.67 9.19
N ASP A 48 -2.13 -6.29 9.03
CA ASP A 48 -1.96 -7.33 8.00
C ASP A 48 -2.63 -8.62 8.48
N VAL A 49 -3.53 -9.16 7.66
CA VAL A 49 -4.21 -10.44 7.92
C VAL A 49 -3.78 -11.42 6.84
N PRO A 50 -3.04 -12.50 7.19
CA PRO A 50 -2.50 -13.42 6.22
C PRO A 50 -3.60 -14.27 5.58
N GLY A 51 -3.42 -14.61 4.31
CA GLY A 51 -4.31 -15.50 3.56
C GLY A 51 -5.38 -14.78 2.74
N GLN A 52 -6.07 -15.56 1.89
CA GLN A 52 -7.08 -15.05 0.96
C GLN A 52 -8.46 -14.88 1.58
N LYS A 53 -8.78 -15.63 2.64
CA LYS A 53 -10.05 -15.54 3.36
C LYS A 53 -9.83 -14.80 4.67
N VAL A 54 -10.19 -13.53 4.68
CA VAL A 54 -10.24 -12.73 5.90
C VAL A 54 -11.53 -12.97 6.66
N PRO A 55 -11.54 -12.80 8.00
CA PRO A 55 -12.76 -12.78 8.79
C PRO A 55 -13.81 -11.83 8.20
N SER A 56 -15.09 -12.20 8.25
CA SER A 56 -16.12 -11.34 7.67
C SER A 56 -16.37 -10.10 8.54
N ILE A 57 -16.54 -8.95 7.87
CA ILE A 57 -16.94 -7.70 8.54
C ILE A 57 -18.43 -7.73 8.87
N SER A 58 -19.26 -8.28 7.98
CA SER A 58 -20.72 -8.16 8.07
C SER A 58 -21.34 -8.98 9.21
N ASN A 59 -20.64 -10.01 9.70
CA ASN A 59 -21.09 -10.86 10.81
C ASN A 59 -20.32 -10.59 12.12
N GLY A 60 -19.42 -9.59 12.13
CA GLY A 60 -18.64 -9.21 13.31
C GLY A 60 -17.40 -10.08 13.59
N GLU A 61 -17.10 -11.11 12.80
CA GLU A 61 -15.90 -11.94 12.98
C GLU A 61 -14.61 -11.12 12.92
N MET A 62 -14.55 -10.12 12.03
CA MET A 62 -13.41 -9.22 11.93
C MET A 62 -13.22 -8.40 13.21
N ALA A 63 -14.31 -7.84 13.75
CA ALA A 63 -14.24 -7.10 15.01
C ALA A 63 -13.79 -8.00 16.17
N MET A 64 -14.29 -9.24 16.21
CA MET A 64 -13.87 -10.24 17.19
C MET A 64 -12.38 -10.56 17.06
N TYR A 65 -11.90 -10.83 15.85
CA TYR A 65 -10.49 -11.08 15.57
C TYR A 65 -9.59 -9.92 16.00
N LEU A 66 -9.96 -8.68 15.67
CA LEU A 66 -9.21 -7.50 16.06
C LEU A 66 -9.12 -7.36 17.59
N LYS A 67 -10.20 -7.65 18.32
CA LYS A 67 -10.22 -7.56 19.78
C LYS A 67 -9.48 -8.70 20.49
N THR A 68 -9.57 -9.93 19.98
CA THR A 68 -9.04 -11.10 20.69
C THR A 68 -7.61 -11.46 20.29
N VAL A 69 -7.23 -11.19 19.04
CA VAL A 69 -5.91 -11.55 18.50
C VAL A 69 -5.00 -10.33 18.43
N VAL A 70 -5.49 -9.20 17.92
CA VAL A 70 -4.66 -8.03 17.64
C VAL A 70 -4.51 -7.11 18.84
N ALA A 71 -5.61 -6.75 19.49
CA ALA A 71 -5.61 -5.78 20.60
C ALA A 71 -4.65 -6.14 21.75
N PRO A 72 -4.49 -7.42 22.18
CA PRO A 72 -3.53 -7.77 23.23
C PRO A 72 -2.06 -7.48 22.88
N GLN A 73 -1.75 -7.32 21.59
CA GLN A 73 -0.41 -7.06 21.06
C GLN A 73 -0.19 -5.56 20.75
N VAL A 74 -1.21 -4.73 20.92
CA VAL A 74 -1.16 -3.28 20.71
C VAL A 74 -0.62 -2.59 21.97
N PRO A 75 0.26 -1.57 21.86
CA PRO A 75 0.76 -0.83 22.99
C PRO A 75 -0.36 -0.27 23.88
N PRO A 76 -0.20 -0.30 25.21
CA PRO A 76 -1.21 0.18 26.15
C PRO A 76 -1.70 1.61 25.86
N GLU A 77 -0.82 2.48 25.37
CA GLU A 77 -1.09 3.90 25.09
C GLU A 77 -2.15 4.10 24.00
N ILE A 78 -2.27 3.16 23.07
CA ILE A 78 -3.22 3.24 21.94
C ILE A 78 -4.27 2.11 21.97
N HIS A 79 -4.21 1.24 22.97
CA HIS A 79 -5.12 0.11 23.13
C HIS A 79 -6.59 0.56 23.19
N ASP A 80 -6.92 1.54 24.03
CA ASP A 80 -8.31 1.96 24.22
C ASP A 80 -8.89 2.63 22.97
N ALA A 81 -8.06 3.43 22.28
CA ALA A 81 -8.44 4.03 21.01
C ALA A 81 -8.62 2.97 19.91
N PHE A 82 -7.80 1.92 19.91
CA PHE A 82 -7.95 0.79 19.01
C PHE A 82 -9.29 0.06 19.24
N ILE A 83 -9.61 -0.30 20.50
CA ILE A 83 -10.89 -0.94 20.84
C ILE A 83 -12.08 -0.06 20.43
N ALA A 84 -12.03 1.23 20.75
CA ALA A 84 -13.08 2.18 20.37
C ALA A 84 -13.25 2.28 18.84
N ALA A 85 -12.17 2.28 18.07
CA ALA A 85 -12.22 2.29 16.62
C ALA A 85 -12.85 1.01 16.04
N VAL A 86 -12.58 -0.15 16.66
CA VAL A 86 -13.20 -1.43 16.29
C VAL A 86 -14.70 -1.39 16.59
N ASP A 87 -15.10 -0.88 17.76
CA ASP A 87 -16.50 -0.76 18.17
C ASP A 87 -17.31 0.19 17.29
N LYS A 88 -16.68 1.26 16.79
CA LYS A 88 -17.29 2.18 15.82
C LYS A 88 -17.65 1.50 14.49
N GLY A 89 -17.01 0.38 14.17
CA GLY A 89 -17.39 -0.48 13.04
C GLY A 89 -16.98 0.02 11.64
N ASN A 90 -16.25 1.14 11.54
CA ASN A 90 -15.77 1.70 10.26
C ASN A 90 -14.52 0.95 9.72
N ILE A 91 -14.60 -0.38 9.69
CA ILE A 91 -13.53 -1.27 9.26
C ILE A 91 -13.51 -1.36 7.74
N ARG A 92 -12.34 -1.18 7.12
CA ARG A 92 -12.16 -1.35 5.67
C ARG A 92 -11.11 -2.41 5.37
N THR A 93 -11.32 -3.19 4.32
CA THR A 93 -10.34 -4.19 3.86
C THR A 93 -9.80 -3.82 2.49
N MET A 94 -8.51 -4.07 2.27
CA MET A 94 -7.86 -3.90 0.97
C MET A 94 -6.93 -5.11 0.72
N PRO A 95 -7.12 -5.84 -0.39
CA PRO A 95 -6.25 -6.97 -0.70
C PRO A 95 -4.84 -6.47 -1.05
N ASN A 96 -3.82 -7.07 -0.43
CA ASN A 96 -2.43 -6.80 -0.75
C ASN A 96 -2.07 -7.61 -1.98
N ARG A 97 -1.86 -6.94 -3.11
CA ARG A 97 -1.56 -7.59 -4.40
C ARG A 97 -0.08 -7.51 -4.71
N SER A 98 0.45 -8.61 -5.25
CA SER A 98 1.78 -8.66 -5.86
C SER A 98 1.65 -8.90 -7.35
N MET A 99 2.27 -8.04 -8.15
CA MET A 99 2.27 -8.13 -9.61
C MET A 99 3.64 -7.70 -10.14
N PRO A 100 4.48 -8.66 -10.59
CA PRO A 100 5.77 -8.33 -11.18
C PRO A 100 5.57 -7.53 -12.48
N ALA A 101 6.52 -6.66 -12.78
CA ALA A 101 6.53 -5.91 -14.03
C ALA A 101 6.75 -6.87 -15.21
N ALA A 102 5.79 -6.92 -16.13
CA ALA A 102 5.87 -7.69 -17.37
C ALA A 102 5.68 -6.73 -18.55
N PRO A 103 6.76 -6.15 -19.10
CA PRO A 103 6.66 -5.21 -20.21
C PRO A 103 6.09 -5.90 -21.44
N TYR A 104 5.00 -5.35 -21.97
CA TYR A 104 4.40 -5.74 -23.24
C TYR A 104 4.30 -4.49 -24.14
N PRO A 105 5.31 -4.23 -24.99
CA PRO A 105 5.35 -3.04 -25.83
C PRO A 105 4.13 -2.98 -26.76
N THR A 106 3.31 -1.96 -26.59
CA THR A 106 2.12 -1.72 -27.42
C THR A 106 2.26 -0.32 -28.03
N PRO A 107 2.43 -0.18 -29.35
CA PRO A 107 2.57 1.13 -29.99
C PRO A 107 1.43 2.07 -29.61
N GLY A 108 1.77 3.27 -29.13
CA GLY A 108 0.81 4.29 -28.72
C GLY A 108 0.26 4.13 -27.29
N ALA A 109 0.67 3.11 -26.54
CA ALA A 109 0.24 2.90 -25.15
C ALA A 109 1.42 2.68 -24.21
N LEU A 110 1.31 3.20 -22.99
CA LEU A 110 2.27 3.00 -21.91
C LEU A 110 1.53 2.69 -20.61
N LEU A 111 1.97 1.64 -19.92
CA LEU A 111 1.41 1.23 -18.64
C LEU A 111 2.37 1.62 -17.51
N MET A 112 1.84 2.21 -16.42
CA MET A 112 2.63 2.69 -15.29
C MET A 112 1.91 2.51 -13.95
N GLY A 113 2.64 2.72 -12.85
CA GLY A 113 2.10 2.61 -11.49
C GLY A 113 1.67 1.18 -11.14
N ASP A 114 0.69 1.06 -10.24
CA ASP A 114 0.14 -0.23 -9.81
C ASP A 114 -0.47 -1.04 -10.96
N ALA A 115 -0.87 -0.39 -12.06
CA ALA A 115 -1.34 -1.12 -13.24
C ALA A 115 -0.20 -1.89 -13.94
N PHE A 116 1.05 -1.48 -13.73
CA PHE A 116 2.25 -2.11 -14.31
C PHE A 116 3.04 -2.95 -13.31
N ASN A 117 3.18 -2.48 -12.08
CA ASN A 117 3.97 -3.14 -11.05
C ASN A 117 3.37 -2.89 -9.66
N MET A 118 2.88 -3.96 -9.00
CA MET A 118 2.40 -3.91 -7.62
C MET A 118 3.33 -4.70 -6.71
N ARG A 119 3.57 -4.17 -5.52
CA ARG A 119 4.35 -4.80 -4.45
C ARG A 119 3.55 -4.77 -3.15
N HIS A 120 3.96 -5.56 -2.17
CA HIS A 120 3.32 -5.56 -0.87
C HIS A 120 3.35 -4.14 -0.27
N PRO A 121 2.21 -3.57 0.16
CA PRO A 121 2.15 -2.18 0.63
C PRO A 121 2.77 -1.95 2.01
N LEU A 122 3.45 -2.94 2.59
CA LEU A 122 4.00 -2.87 3.95
C LEU A 122 5.04 -1.76 4.09
N THR A 123 5.82 -1.51 3.04
CA THR A 123 6.87 -0.48 3.02
C THR A 123 6.38 0.87 2.50
N GLY A 124 5.10 0.98 2.09
CA GLY A 124 4.54 2.23 1.55
C GLY A 124 5.21 2.75 0.26
N GLY A 125 6.01 1.94 -0.45
CA GLY A 125 6.86 2.39 -1.55
C GLY A 125 6.18 2.54 -2.93
N GLY A 126 4.88 2.28 -3.04
CA GLY A 126 4.16 2.31 -4.33
C GLY A 126 4.17 3.69 -4.98
N MET A 127 3.78 4.72 -4.24
CA MET A 127 3.78 6.11 -4.73
C MET A 127 5.18 6.60 -5.09
N THR A 128 6.19 6.27 -4.27
CA THR A 128 7.58 6.64 -4.53
C THR A 128 8.04 6.08 -5.88
N VAL A 129 7.74 4.81 -6.17
CA VAL A 129 8.11 4.21 -7.46
C VAL A 129 7.32 4.81 -8.61
N ALA A 130 6.03 5.09 -8.45
CA ALA A 130 5.24 5.77 -9.47
C ALA A 130 5.80 7.16 -9.80
N LEU A 131 6.20 7.94 -8.79
CA LEU A 131 6.80 9.26 -8.99
C LEU A 131 8.20 9.17 -9.61
N SER A 132 9.01 8.19 -9.22
CA SER A 132 10.31 7.93 -9.86
C SER A 132 10.15 7.54 -11.33
N ASP A 133 9.17 6.69 -11.65
CA ASP A 133 8.83 6.33 -13.04
C ASP A 133 8.47 7.58 -13.85
N ILE A 134 7.71 8.52 -13.30
CA ILE A 134 7.36 9.79 -13.95
C ILE A 134 8.60 10.62 -14.28
N VAL A 135 9.58 10.68 -13.38
CA VAL A 135 10.83 11.44 -13.62
C VAL A 135 11.62 10.82 -14.78
N VAL A 136 11.76 9.49 -14.81
CA VAL A 136 12.43 8.78 -15.91
C VAL A 136 11.68 9.02 -17.23
N LEU A 137 10.37 8.83 -17.23
CA LEU A 137 9.54 9.02 -18.42
C LEU A 137 9.62 10.46 -18.94
N ARG A 138 9.50 11.45 -18.06
CA ARG A 138 9.63 12.87 -18.41
C ARG A 138 10.96 13.14 -19.12
N ASN A 139 12.06 12.60 -18.61
CA ASN A 139 13.38 12.80 -19.21
C ASN A 139 13.51 12.15 -20.59
N LEU A 140 12.89 10.98 -20.79
CA LEU A 140 12.80 10.32 -22.09
C LEU A 140 11.94 11.11 -23.08
N LEU A 141 10.79 11.65 -22.64
CA LEU A 141 9.89 12.39 -23.52
C LEU A 141 10.38 13.80 -23.87
N LYS A 142 11.15 14.45 -22.98
CA LYS A 142 11.63 15.83 -23.15
C LYS A 142 12.31 16.15 -24.50
N PRO A 143 13.21 15.32 -25.06
CA PRO A 143 13.82 15.58 -26.37
C PRO A 143 12.89 15.35 -27.57
N LEU A 144 11.74 14.71 -27.39
CA LEU A 144 10.84 14.33 -28.47
C LEU A 144 9.94 15.50 -28.84
N ARG A 145 9.89 15.82 -30.14
CA ARG A 145 9.05 16.92 -30.68
C ARG A 145 7.76 16.44 -31.31
N ASP A 146 7.71 15.16 -31.69
CA ASP A 146 6.56 14.51 -32.30
C ASP A 146 6.27 13.19 -31.57
N LEU A 147 5.00 13.00 -31.21
CA LEU A 147 4.50 11.81 -30.52
C LEU A 147 3.54 10.98 -31.41
N ASN A 148 3.43 11.29 -32.71
CA ASN A 148 2.52 10.59 -33.61
C ASN A 148 3.13 9.32 -34.22
N ASP A 149 4.46 9.17 -34.20
CA ASP A 149 5.14 7.95 -34.65
C ASP A 149 5.17 6.88 -33.53
N ALA A 150 4.01 6.23 -33.35
CA ALA A 150 3.82 5.22 -32.31
C ALA A 150 4.84 4.07 -32.34
N PRO A 151 5.23 3.48 -33.49
CA PRO A 151 6.29 2.48 -33.55
C PRO A 151 7.65 2.98 -33.07
N SER A 152 8.09 4.17 -33.52
CA SER A 152 9.40 4.72 -33.11
C SER A 152 9.43 5.08 -31.63
N LEU A 153 8.32 5.63 -31.10
CA LEU A 153 8.18 5.93 -29.68
C LEU A 153 8.20 4.65 -28.84
N CYS A 154 7.52 3.60 -29.29
CA CYS A 154 7.48 2.31 -28.60
C CYS A 154 8.92 1.78 -28.41
N LYS A 155 9.70 1.76 -29.50
CA LYS A 155 11.11 1.33 -29.47
C LYS A 155 11.98 2.23 -28.58
N TYR A 156 11.79 3.55 -28.64
CA TYR A 156 12.54 4.50 -27.82
C TYR A 156 12.24 4.33 -26.33
N LEU A 157 10.97 4.13 -25.98
CA LEU A 157 10.50 3.94 -24.61
C LEU A 157 10.81 2.56 -24.04
N GLU A 158 11.32 1.60 -24.81
CA GLU A 158 11.84 0.33 -24.24
C GLU A 158 12.92 0.59 -23.18
N SER A 159 13.71 1.66 -23.35
CA SER A 159 14.73 2.09 -22.39
C SER A 159 14.15 2.40 -21.00
N PHE A 160 12.89 2.83 -20.90
CA PHE A 160 12.18 3.05 -19.64
C PHE A 160 12.20 1.80 -18.76
N TYR A 161 11.97 0.61 -19.34
CA TYR A 161 11.89 -0.65 -18.60
C TYR A 161 13.25 -1.10 -18.04
N THR A 162 14.35 -0.68 -18.66
CA THR A 162 15.71 -0.92 -18.15
C THR A 162 16.07 0.11 -17.07
N LEU A 163 15.78 1.39 -17.31
CA LEU A 163 16.14 2.48 -16.40
C LEU A 163 15.39 2.40 -15.06
N ARG A 164 14.12 1.95 -15.07
CA ARG A 164 13.33 1.78 -13.85
C ARG A 164 13.85 0.66 -12.94
N LYS A 165 14.42 -0.42 -13.51
CA LYS A 165 14.89 -1.59 -12.75
C LYS A 165 15.99 -1.26 -11.75
N VAL A 166 16.74 -0.19 -11.99
CA VAL A 166 17.82 0.26 -11.08
C VAL A 166 17.24 0.85 -9.78
N MET A 167 15.97 1.23 -9.77
CA MET A 167 15.30 1.89 -8.63
C MET A 167 14.25 1.02 -7.92
N THR A 168 13.99 -0.20 -8.40
CA THR A 168 13.00 -1.15 -7.87
C THR A 168 13.65 -2.42 -7.39
#